data_AF-A0A967T8I3-F1
#
_entry.id   AF-A0A967T8I3-F1
#
_cell.length_a   1.000
_cell.length_b   1.000
_cell.length_c   1.000
_cell.angle_alpha   90.00
_cell.angle_beta   90.00
_cell.angle_gamma   90.00
#
_symmetry.space_group_name_H-M   'P 1'
#
loop_
_entity.id
_entity.type
_entity.pdbx_description
1 polymer ?
#
loop_
_entity_poly.entity_id
_entity_poly.type
_entity_poly.pdbx_seq_one_letter_code
_entity_poly.pdbx_strand_id
1 'polypeptide(L)'
;MLYKILTLYLGNLGSSKTSNAVRYMVTDTSNLPIYTNIQLKKKRKGITFKHPRTIIKKTKALNNKGKEIEKYEFNSEEWLKLKKPCNIIIDEFHFVADSRNSQSNMNKVTTEFLSMARRIIGFDKYGYGDFILIAQDLGTVDVRVRNLVTTIVYFILHWTAICDNCYLTLRWSSEKRNLKYCQRCGERTVRRDFFYSETFYFKSIELFKEWYFSDFKHKTYDLRYYVTDIKDYFTMYDSLQYIKYS
;
A
#
# COMPACT_ATOMS: atom_id res chain seq x y z
N MET A 1 0.47 -16.42 18.30
CA MET A 1 0.97 -15.29 17.47
C MET A 1 0.45 -15.52 16.06
N LEU A 2 -0.54 -14.76 15.58
CA LEU A 2 -1.05 -14.88 14.21
C LEU A 2 0.01 -14.29 13.27
N TYR A 3 0.64 -15.13 12.45
CA TYR A 3 1.69 -14.70 11.52
C TYR A 3 1.08 -13.81 10.43
N LYS A 4 1.41 -12.51 10.46
CA LYS A 4 1.02 -11.54 9.43
C LYS A 4 1.94 -11.72 8.24
N ILE A 5 1.52 -12.51 7.26
CA ILE A 5 2.37 -12.86 6.12
C ILE A 5 2.03 -11.96 4.94
N LEU A 6 0.74 -11.72 4.71
CA LEU A 6 0.22 -10.89 3.63
C LEU A 6 -0.68 -9.81 4.22
N THR A 7 -0.23 -8.57 4.17
CA THR A 7 -0.93 -7.42 4.70
C THR A 7 -1.34 -6.50 3.56
N LEU A 8 -2.61 -6.09 3.53
CA LEU A 8 -3.14 -5.13 2.55
C LEU A 8 -3.37 -3.78 3.23
N TYR A 9 -2.65 -2.76 2.78
CA TYR A 9 -2.81 -1.37 3.17
C TYR A 9 -3.88 -0.71 2.27
N LEU A 10 -4.93 -0.19 2.90
CA LEU A 10 -6.09 0.42 2.25
C LEU A 10 -6.40 1.81 2.79
N GLY A 11 -7.16 2.58 2.02
CA GLY A 11 -7.59 3.93 2.36
C GLY A 11 -7.66 4.84 1.15
N ASN A 12 -8.41 5.92 1.25
CA ASN A 12 -8.61 6.87 0.16
C ASN A 12 -7.29 7.50 -0.36
N LEU A 13 -7.34 8.13 -1.53
CA LEU A 13 -6.20 8.89 -2.05
C LEU A 13 -5.75 9.95 -1.01
N GLY A 14 -4.45 10.06 -0.77
CA GLY A 14 -3.93 10.97 0.26
C GLY A 14 -4.05 10.46 1.70
N SER A 15 -4.48 9.21 1.93
CA SER A 15 -4.65 8.66 3.28
C SER A 15 -3.37 8.21 3.98
N SER A 16 -2.18 8.58 3.48
CA SER A 16 -0.85 8.27 4.04
C SER A 16 -0.42 6.79 4.06
N LYS A 17 -1.05 5.91 3.26
CA LYS A 17 -0.63 4.50 3.12
C LYS A 17 0.86 4.36 2.76
N THR A 18 1.26 5.01 1.66
CA THR A 18 2.66 5.01 1.18
C THR A 18 3.58 5.63 2.22
N SER A 19 3.18 6.72 2.88
CA SER A 19 4.00 7.36 3.92
C SER A 19 4.20 6.46 5.13
N ASN A 20 3.19 5.68 5.53
CA ASN A 20 3.31 4.68 6.58
C ASN A 20 4.18 3.49 6.16
N ALA A 21 4.10 3.06 4.90
CA ALA A 21 5.02 2.07 4.37
C ALA A 21 6.47 2.58 4.36
N VAL A 22 6.69 3.84 3.98
CA VAL A 22 8.00 4.49 4.08
C VAL A 22 8.48 4.56 5.52
N ARG A 23 7.61 4.97 6.46
CA ARG A 23 7.89 4.93 7.89
C ARG A 23 8.34 3.54 8.33
N TYR A 24 7.57 2.51 8.01
CA TYR A 24 7.95 1.10 8.27
C TYR A 24 9.35 0.80 7.74
N MET A 25 9.64 1.13 6.47
CA MET A 25 10.95 0.83 5.87
C MET A 25 12.12 1.53 6.53
N VAL A 26 11.93 2.77 7.00
CA VAL A 26 13.04 3.57 7.54
C VAL A 26 13.23 3.39 9.04
N THR A 27 12.21 2.91 9.76
CA THR A 27 12.27 2.60 11.19
C THR A 27 12.45 1.11 11.47
N ASP A 28 12.42 0.25 10.43
CA ASP A 28 12.60 -1.19 10.59
C ASP A 28 14.00 -1.51 11.14
N THR A 29 14.04 -2.20 12.29
CA THR A 29 15.25 -2.64 12.96
C THR A 29 15.56 -4.12 12.70
N SER A 30 14.74 -4.82 11.92
CA SER A 30 14.88 -6.26 11.66
C SER A 30 16.14 -6.64 10.87
N ASN A 31 16.78 -5.66 10.21
CA ASN A 31 17.88 -5.86 9.24
C ASN A 31 17.52 -6.77 8.06
N LEU A 32 16.23 -7.10 7.87
CA LEU A 32 15.79 -7.85 6.70
C LEU A 32 15.91 -6.97 5.45
N PRO A 33 16.36 -7.51 4.31
CA PRO A 33 16.30 -6.80 3.05
C PRO A 33 14.85 -6.41 2.73
N ILE A 34 14.64 -5.17 2.31
CA ILE A 34 13.34 -4.67 1.87
C ILE A 34 13.37 -4.50 0.35
N TYR A 35 12.41 -5.11 -0.34
CA TYR A 35 12.19 -4.95 -1.77
C TYR A 35 10.93 -4.13 -2.00
N THR A 36 11.04 -3.01 -2.73
CA THR A 36 9.89 -2.12 -2.95
C THR A 36 9.91 -1.39 -4.28
N ASN A 37 8.76 -1.02 -4.82
CA ASN A 37 8.64 -0.06 -5.92
C ASN A 37 8.45 1.40 -5.47
N ILE A 38 8.50 1.69 -4.17
CA ILE A 38 8.46 3.06 -3.68
C ILE A 38 9.85 3.68 -3.89
N GLN A 39 9.90 4.73 -4.70
CA GLN A 39 11.14 5.46 -4.95
C GLN A 39 11.44 6.43 -3.79
N LEU A 40 12.44 6.09 -2.99
CA LEU A 40 12.96 6.97 -1.94
C LEU A 40 13.90 8.02 -2.54
N LYS A 41 13.81 9.26 -2.05
CA LYS A 41 14.69 10.35 -2.51
C LYS A 41 16.15 10.15 -2.10
N LYS A 42 16.39 9.44 -0.98
CA LYS A 42 17.72 9.07 -0.51
C LYS A 42 17.85 7.55 -0.46
N LYS A 43 18.94 7.03 -1.03
CA LYS A 43 19.28 5.60 -0.92
C LYS A 43 19.52 5.25 0.55
N ARG A 44 19.00 4.10 0.98
CA ARG A 44 19.21 3.55 2.32
C ARG A 44 19.70 2.11 2.21
N LYS A 45 20.64 1.73 3.07
CA LYS A 45 21.18 0.37 3.13
C LYS A 45 20.04 -0.60 3.48
N GLY A 46 20.01 -1.76 2.83
CA GLY A 46 18.98 -2.79 3.05
C GLY A 46 17.70 -2.59 2.25
N ILE A 47 17.46 -1.42 1.64
CA ILE A 47 16.30 -1.16 0.80
C ILE A 47 16.69 -1.22 -0.68
N THR A 48 16.03 -2.11 -1.43
CA THR A 48 16.26 -2.32 -2.86
C THR A 48 15.01 -1.95 -3.64
N PHE A 49 15.17 -1.04 -4.60
CA PHE A 49 14.10 -0.72 -5.53
C PHE A 49 13.87 -1.87 -6.51
N LYS A 50 12.62 -2.30 -6.63
CA LYS A 50 12.13 -3.32 -7.57
C LYS A 50 10.84 -2.82 -8.20
N HIS A 51 10.85 -2.64 -9.51
CA HIS A 51 9.64 -2.27 -10.24
C HIS A 51 8.56 -3.38 -10.07
N PRO A 52 7.25 -3.11 -9.95
CA PRO A 52 6.24 -4.16 -9.72
C PRO A 52 6.23 -5.23 -10.82
N ARG A 53 6.58 -4.84 -12.04
CA ARG A 53 6.77 -5.75 -13.18
C ARG A 53 7.90 -6.77 -12.97
N THR A 54 8.76 -6.65 -11.97
CA THR A 54 9.74 -7.69 -11.62
C THR A 54 9.09 -8.97 -11.09
N ILE A 55 7.82 -8.92 -10.65
CA ILE A 55 7.01 -10.12 -10.38
C ILE A 55 6.76 -10.90 -11.68
N ILE A 56 6.60 -10.19 -12.80
CA ILE A 56 6.08 -10.73 -14.05
C ILE A 56 7.17 -10.70 -15.11
N LYS A 57 7.67 -11.87 -15.48
CA LYS A 57 8.53 -12.05 -16.65
C LYS A 57 7.66 -11.99 -17.91
N LYS A 58 7.90 -11.01 -18.78
CA LYS A 58 7.32 -10.99 -20.13
C LYS A 58 8.24 -11.77 -21.07
N THR A 59 7.71 -12.80 -21.70
CA THR A 59 8.43 -13.59 -22.71
C THR A 59 7.65 -13.57 -24.02
N LYS A 60 8.36 -13.68 -25.14
CA LYS A 60 7.77 -13.88 -26.46
C LYS A 60 7.61 -15.37 -26.68
N ALA A 61 6.41 -15.81 -27.05
CA ALA A 61 6.11 -17.20 -27.37
C ALA A 61 5.38 -17.28 -28.71
N LEU A 62 5.47 -18.40 -29.42
CA LEU A 62 4.65 -18.66 -30.59
C LEU A 62 3.35 -19.33 -30.16
N ASN A 63 2.22 -18.89 -30.69
CA ASN A 63 0.95 -19.61 -30.51
C ASN A 63 0.90 -20.84 -31.42
N ASN A 64 -0.14 -21.66 -31.27
CA ASN A 64 -0.36 -22.87 -32.10
C ASN A 64 -0.52 -22.58 -33.61
N LYS A 65 -0.58 -21.31 -34.01
CA LYS A 65 -0.67 -20.84 -35.40
C LYS A 65 0.62 -20.15 -35.87
N GLY A 66 1.72 -20.28 -35.12
CA GLY A 66 3.02 -19.68 -35.45
C GLY A 66 3.09 -18.15 -35.31
N LYS A 67 2.09 -17.51 -34.70
CA LYS A 67 2.09 -16.06 -34.44
C LYS A 67 2.75 -15.77 -33.10
N GLU A 68 3.65 -14.79 -33.09
CA GLU A 68 4.28 -14.30 -31.86
C GLU A 68 3.22 -13.65 -30.95
N ILE A 69 3.16 -14.13 -29.71
CA ILE A 69 2.29 -13.67 -28.63
C ILE A 69 3.13 -13.34 -27.40
N GLU A 70 2.68 -12.36 -26.63
CA GLU A 70 3.28 -12.07 -25.32
C GLU A 70 2.77 -13.09 -24.29
N LYS A 71 3.70 -13.81 -23.67
CA LYS A 71 3.45 -14.67 -22.52
C LYS A 71 3.90 -13.95 -21.26
N TYR A 72 3.07 -14.04 -20.22
CA TYR A 72 3.31 -13.46 -18.92
C TYR A 72 3.53 -14.62 -17.95
N GLU A 73 4.68 -14.66 -17.30
CA GLU A 73 5.07 -15.74 -16.40
C GLU A 73 5.54 -15.16 -15.07
N PHE A 74 5.37 -15.93 -13.99
CA PHE A 74 5.98 -15.55 -12.73
C PHE A 74 7.51 -15.62 -12.84
N ASN A 75 8.19 -14.55 -12.42
CA ASN A 75 9.66 -14.49 -12.38
C ASN A 75 10.23 -15.28 -11.19
N SER A 76 9.92 -16.57 -11.12
CA SER A 76 10.25 -17.45 -10.00
C SER A 76 11.75 -17.52 -9.74
N GLU A 77 12.56 -17.50 -10.79
CA GLU A 77 14.02 -17.52 -10.68
C GLU A 77 14.58 -16.35 -9.87
N GLU A 78 13.97 -15.16 -9.94
CA GLU A 78 14.44 -14.00 -9.18
C GLU A 78 14.01 -14.09 -7.71
N TRP A 79 12.74 -14.39 -7.47
CA TRP A 79 12.13 -14.33 -6.14
C TRP A 79 12.39 -15.57 -5.28
N LEU A 80 12.51 -16.76 -5.88
CA LEU A 80 12.83 -17.99 -5.13
C LEU A 80 14.32 -18.14 -4.83
N LYS A 81 15.20 -17.36 -5.46
CA LYS A 81 16.64 -17.33 -5.13
C LYS A 81 16.94 -16.54 -3.85
N LEU A 82 15.97 -15.86 -3.26
CA LEU A 82 16.13 -15.14 -2.01
C LEU A 82 16.35 -16.15 -0.87
N LYS A 83 17.63 -16.34 -0.48
CA LYS A 83 18.06 -17.35 0.52
C LYS A 83 17.82 -16.93 1.98
N LYS A 84 17.35 -15.71 2.22
CA LYS A 84 17.15 -15.13 3.56
C LYS A 84 15.76 -14.50 3.63
N PRO A 85 15.17 -14.42 4.83
CA PRO A 85 13.91 -13.72 4.97
C PRO A 85 14.01 -12.28 4.49
N CYS A 86 12.94 -11.77 3.90
CA CYS A 86 12.91 -10.43 3.32
C CYS A 86 11.52 -9.82 3.42
N ASN A 87 11.48 -8.49 3.44
CA ASN A 87 10.26 -7.71 3.41
C ASN A 87 9.98 -7.29 1.96
N ILE A 88 8.74 -7.44 1.50
CA ILE A 88 8.32 -7.03 0.16
C ILE A 88 7.17 -6.04 0.31
N ILE A 89 7.34 -4.83 -0.23
CA ILE A 89 6.37 -3.73 -0.12
C ILE A 89 6.03 -3.21 -1.51
N ILE A 90 4.79 -3.38 -1.95
CA ILE A 90 4.36 -3.03 -3.30
C ILE A 90 3.28 -1.97 -3.24
N ASP A 91 3.63 -0.76 -3.65
CA ASP A 91 2.69 0.35 -3.83
C ASP A 91 1.90 0.24 -5.13
N GLU A 92 0.69 0.78 -5.13
CA GLU A 92 -0.24 0.76 -6.26
C GLU A 92 -0.48 -0.66 -6.82
N PHE A 93 -0.60 -1.63 -5.92
CA PHE A 93 -0.69 -3.07 -6.25
C PHE A 93 -1.92 -3.44 -7.09
N HIS A 94 -2.98 -2.62 -7.06
CA HIS A 94 -4.15 -2.81 -7.91
C HIS A 94 -3.84 -2.74 -9.42
N PHE A 95 -2.70 -2.16 -9.84
CA PHE A 95 -2.28 -2.23 -11.25
C PHE A 95 -1.81 -3.61 -11.70
N VAL A 96 -1.40 -4.50 -10.78
CA VAL A 96 -0.97 -5.87 -11.09
C VAL A 96 -1.98 -6.94 -10.66
N ALA A 97 -2.99 -6.55 -9.89
CA ALA A 97 -4.08 -7.39 -9.41
C ALA A 97 -5.43 -6.67 -9.61
N ASP A 98 -5.74 -6.28 -10.84
CA ASP A 98 -6.92 -5.46 -11.17
C ASP A 98 -8.21 -6.31 -11.13
N SER A 99 -9.16 -5.93 -10.29
CA SER A 99 -10.45 -6.61 -10.19
C SER A 99 -11.29 -6.58 -11.47
N ARG A 100 -11.08 -5.60 -12.36
CA ARG A 100 -11.80 -5.51 -13.64
C ARG A 100 -11.26 -6.48 -14.68
N ASN A 101 -10.05 -7.00 -14.48
CA ASN A 101 -9.38 -7.90 -15.40
C ASN A 101 -8.93 -9.20 -14.71
N SER A 102 -9.83 -9.78 -13.91
CA SER A 102 -9.59 -11.00 -13.12
C SER A 102 -9.06 -12.20 -13.90
N GLN A 103 -9.42 -12.33 -15.18
CA GLN A 103 -8.99 -13.45 -16.03
C GLN A 103 -7.68 -13.17 -16.77
N SER A 104 -7.10 -11.97 -16.62
CA SER A 104 -5.82 -11.64 -17.24
C SER A 104 -4.71 -12.59 -16.79
N ASN A 105 -3.78 -12.86 -17.69
CA ASN A 105 -2.57 -13.62 -17.35
C ASN A 105 -1.78 -12.91 -16.23
N MET A 106 -1.84 -11.58 -16.16
CA MET A 106 -1.25 -10.79 -15.09
C MET A 106 -1.84 -11.15 -13.72
N ASN A 107 -3.16 -11.16 -13.55
CA ASN A 107 -3.77 -11.53 -12.27
C ASN A 107 -3.50 -13.00 -11.90
N LYS A 108 -3.47 -13.91 -12.89
CA LYS A 108 -3.12 -15.32 -12.66
C LYS A 108 -1.71 -15.46 -12.09
N VAL A 109 -0.73 -14.83 -12.74
CA VAL A 109 0.67 -14.79 -12.29
C VAL A 109 0.81 -14.14 -10.92
N THR A 110 0.13 -13.02 -10.69
CA THR A 110 0.15 -12.32 -9.40
C THR A 110 -0.45 -13.20 -8.28
N THR A 111 -1.53 -13.93 -8.56
CA THR A 111 -2.14 -14.85 -7.58
C THR A 111 -1.19 -16.01 -7.27
N GLU A 112 -0.53 -16.58 -8.28
CA GLU A 112 0.47 -17.63 -8.10
C GLU A 112 1.64 -17.13 -7.24
N PHE A 113 2.16 -15.94 -7.54
CA PHE A 113 3.21 -15.29 -6.74
C PHE A 113 2.82 -15.12 -5.28
N LEU A 114 1.61 -14.61 -5.00
CA LEU A 114 1.14 -14.42 -3.63
C LEU A 114 0.85 -15.75 -2.92
N SER A 115 0.43 -16.80 -3.64
CA SER A 115 0.27 -18.13 -3.05
C SER A 115 1.62 -18.68 -2.53
N MET A 116 2.72 -18.23 -3.13
CA MET A 116 4.08 -18.57 -2.71
C MET A 116 4.73 -17.54 -1.78
N ALA A 117 4.01 -16.49 -1.35
CA ALA A 117 4.55 -15.41 -0.53
C ALA A 117 5.32 -15.93 0.69
N ARG A 118 4.79 -16.94 1.40
CA ARG A 118 5.47 -17.58 2.54
C ARG A 118 6.86 -18.14 2.21
N ARG A 119 7.01 -18.74 1.03
CA ARG A 119 8.28 -19.31 0.57
C ARG A 119 9.25 -18.21 0.15
N ILE A 120 8.73 -17.13 -0.44
CA ILE A 120 9.51 -16.01 -0.98
C ILE A 120 10.04 -15.11 0.14
N ILE A 121 9.17 -14.71 1.07
CA ILE A 121 9.56 -13.85 2.20
C ILE A 121 10.41 -14.58 3.24
N GLY A 122 10.46 -15.92 3.18
CA GLY A 122 11.27 -16.76 4.04
C GLY A 122 10.86 -16.73 5.52
N PHE A 123 11.50 -17.61 6.30
CA PHE A 123 11.38 -17.68 7.75
C PHE A 123 12.75 -17.94 8.37
N ASP A 124 13.05 -17.27 9.48
CA ASP A 124 14.19 -17.61 10.35
C ASP A 124 13.75 -17.74 11.82
N LYS A 125 14.72 -17.90 12.72
CA LYS A 125 14.48 -18.03 14.17
C LYS A 125 13.78 -16.81 14.79
N TYR A 126 13.73 -15.67 14.11
CA TYR A 126 13.09 -14.44 14.57
C TYR A 126 11.73 -14.18 13.91
N GLY A 127 11.38 -14.87 12.82
CA GLY A 127 10.06 -14.80 12.23
C GLY A 127 10.05 -14.91 10.70
N TYR A 128 8.88 -14.64 10.12
CA TYR A 128 8.74 -14.43 8.68
C TYR A 128 9.10 -12.99 8.32
N GLY A 129 9.55 -12.77 7.08
CA GLY A 129 9.49 -11.43 6.51
C GLY A 129 8.04 -10.98 6.28
N ASP A 130 7.84 -9.69 6.02
CA ASP A 130 6.53 -9.09 5.80
C ASP A 130 6.24 -8.88 4.31
N PHE A 131 5.05 -9.25 3.86
CA PHE A 131 4.53 -8.89 2.55
C PHE A 131 3.44 -7.81 2.70
N ILE A 132 3.72 -6.58 2.27
CA ILE A 132 2.81 -5.43 2.34
C ILE A 132 2.39 -5.04 0.93
N LEU A 133 1.09 -5.13 0.65
CA LEU A 133 0.45 -4.70 -0.58
C LEU A 133 -0.28 -3.38 -0.31
N ILE A 134 -0.11 -2.37 -1.15
CA ILE A 134 -0.82 -1.09 -0.97
C ILE A 134 -1.78 -0.88 -2.14
N ALA A 135 -3.05 -0.62 -1.83
CA ALA A 135 -4.07 -0.32 -2.81
C ALA A 135 -4.98 0.82 -2.33
N GLN A 136 -5.69 1.46 -3.26
CA GLN A 136 -6.60 2.57 -2.94
C GLN A 136 -7.89 2.07 -2.31
N ASP A 137 -8.48 1.01 -2.86
CA ASP A 137 -9.73 0.46 -2.40
C ASP A 137 -9.68 -1.07 -2.44
N LEU A 138 -10.44 -1.72 -1.56
CA LEU A 138 -10.63 -3.15 -1.59
C LEU A 138 -11.22 -3.55 -2.95
N GLY A 139 -12.18 -2.77 -3.48
CA GLY A 139 -12.88 -3.00 -4.73
C GLY A 139 -12.00 -3.08 -5.98
N THR A 140 -10.81 -2.46 -5.97
CA THR A 140 -9.89 -2.45 -7.12
C THR A 140 -8.95 -3.66 -7.17
N VAL A 141 -8.82 -4.41 -6.08
CA VAL A 141 -7.94 -5.59 -6.00
C VAL A 141 -8.70 -6.85 -6.42
N ASP A 142 -8.11 -7.77 -7.16
CA ASP A 142 -8.74 -9.04 -7.54
C ASP A 142 -9.25 -9.86 -6.33
N VAL A 143 -10.43 -10.49 -6.45
CA VAL A 143 -11.05 -11.25 -5.36
C VAL A 143 -10.19 -12.44 -4.89
N ARG A 144 -9.46 -13.11 -5.79
CA ARG A 144 -8.58 -14.23 -5.44
C ARG A 144 -7.41 -13.73 -4.60
N VAL A 145 -6.88 -12.56 -4.95
CA VAL A 145 -5.81 -11.92 -4.17
C VAL A 145 -6.33 -11.46 -2.81
N ARG A 146 -7.52 -10.86 -2.75
CA ARG A 146 -8.17 -10.52 -1.46
C ARG A 146 -8.19 -11.74 -0.54
N ASN A 147 -8.69 -12.88 -1.02
CA ASN A 147 -8.81 -14.08 -0.18
C ASN A 147 -7.48 -14.64 0.35
N LEU A 148 -6.33 -14.24 -0.19
CA LEU A 148 -5.00 -14.62 0.31
C LEU A 148 -4.47 -13.66 1.38
N VAL A 149 -5.07 -12.48 1.54
CA VAL A 149 -4.66 -11.47 2.51
C VAL A 149 -5.00 -11.93 3.93
N THR A 150 -3.99 -11.88 4.80
CA THR A 150 -4.10 -12.29 6.21
C THR A 150 -4.36 -11.13 7.17
N THR A 151 -4.16 -9.89 6.73
CA THR A 151 -4.36 -8.70 7.57
C THR A 151 -4.71 -7.51 6.69
N ILE A 152 -5.66 -6.69 7.12
CA ILE A 152 -5.92 -5.38 6.52
C ILE A 152 -5.47 -4.30 7.48
N VAL A 153 -4.81 -3.28 6.92
CA VAL A 153 -4.54 -2.03 7.63
C VAL A 153 -5.20 -0.90 6.86
N TYR A 154 -6.13 -0.21 7.50
CA TYR A 154 -6.83 0.92 6.91
C TYR A 154 -6.29 2.24 7.48
N PHE A 155 -5.99 3.18 6.61
CA PHE A 155 -5.39 4.46 6.98
C PHE A 155 -6.33 5.61 6.65
N ILE A 156 -6.42 6.56 7.58
CA ILE A 156 -7.06 7.86 7.40
C ILE A 156 -6.03 8.92 7.74
N LEU A 157 -5.73 9.82 6.80
CA LEU A 157 -4.91 10.98 7.11
C LEU A 157 -5.80 12.13 7.57
N HIS A 158 -5.46 12.73 8.70
CA HIS A 158 -6.09 13.94 9.21
C HIS A 158 -5.13 15.12 9.10
N TRP A 159 -5.67 16.31 8.85
CA TRP A 159 -4.92 17.56 8.83
C TRP A 159 -5.82 18.74 9.19
N THR A 160 -5.18 19.86 9.53
CA THR A 160 -5.83 21.17 9.66
C THR A 160 -5.67 21.91 8.35
N ALA A 161 -6.80 22.19 7.70
CA ALA A 161 -6.87 23.05 6.53
C ALA A 161 -7.00 24.51 7.00
N ILE A 162 -6.11 25.39 6.55
CA ILE A 162 -6.06 26.80 6.96
C ILE A 162 -6.17 27.66 5.72
N CYS A 163 -7.17 28.54 5.66
CA CYS A 163 -7.30 29.50 4.57
C CYS A 163 -6.21 30.58 4.69
N ASP A 164 -5.50 30.86 3.61
CA ASP A 164 -4.39 31.83 3.65
C ASP A 164 -4.88 33.29 3.72
N ASN A 165 -6.13 33.56 3.29
CA ASN A 165 -6.71 34.90 3.28
C ASN A 165 -7.45 35.23 4.60
N CYS A 166 -8.44 34.41 4.98
CA CYS A 166 -9.27 34.70 6.17
C CYS A 166 -8.89 33.90 7.42
N TYR A 167 -7.82 33.09 7.35
CA TYR A 167 -7.30 32.27 8.45
C TYR A 167 -8.31 31.29 9.08
N LEU A 168 -9.43 31.01 8.42
CA LEU A 168 -10.36 29.98 8.85
C LEU A 168 -9.64 28.62 8.93
N THR A 169 -9.70 27.99 10.09
CA THR A 169 -9.12 26.67 10.35
C THR A 169 -10.20 25.60 10.38
N LEU A 170 -10.05 24.54 9.61
CA LEU A 170 -10.97 23.41 9.56
C LEU A 170 -10.22 22.10 9.75
N ARG A 171 -10.73 21.22 10.62
CA ARG A 171 -10.24 19.84 10.70
C ARG A 171 -10.76 19.04 9.52
N TRP A 172 -9.85 18.46 8.76
CA TRP A 172 -10.15 17.68 7.56
C TRP A 172 -9.52 16.30 7.63
N SER A 173 -10.02 15.40 6.79
CA SER A 173 -9.44 14.06 6.65
C SER A 173 -9.56 13.55 5.21
N SER A 174 -8.79 12.51 4.89
CA SER A 174 -8.80 11.84 3.58
C SER A 174 -10.14 11.18 3.25
N GLU A 175 -11.02 11.01 4.23
CA GLU A 175 -12.37 10.44 4.04
C GLU A 175 -13.36 11.45 3.46
N LYS A 176 -13.03 12.75 3.54
CA LYS A 176 -13.88 13.82 3.00
C LYS A 176 -13.38 14.20 1.59
N ARG A 177 -14.31 14.64 0.73
CA ARG A 177 -13.95 15.20 -0.59
C ARG A 177 -12.91 16.30 -0.42
N ASN A 178 -11.99 16.47 -1.38
CA ASN A 178 -10.98 17.53 -1.30
C ASN A 178 -11.64 18.91 -1.14
N LEU A 179 -11.19 19.67 -0.14
CA LEU A 179 -11.60 21.06 0.05
C LEU A 179 -11.05 21.88 -1.13
N LYS A 180 -11.94 22.36 -2.01
CA LYS A 180 -11.58 23.12 -3.22
C LYS A 180 -11.42 24.62 -2.97
N TYR A 181 -12.10 25.14 -1.96
CA TYR A 181 -12.13 26.57 -1.62
C TYR A 181 -12.49 26.76 -0.14
N CYS A 182 -12.08 27.89 0.41
CA CYS A 182 -12.49 28.34 1.72
C CYS A 182 -14.00 28.61 1.75
N GLN A 183 -14.70 28.01 2.71
CA GLN A 183 -16.16 28.17 2.86
C GLN A 183 -16.58 29.56 3.34
N ARG A 184 -15.63 30.39 3.82
CA ARG A 184 -15.91 31.75 4.32
C ARG A 184 -15.67 32.83 3.27
N CYS A 185 -14.53 32.81 2.59
CA CYS A 185 -14.14 33.89 1.66
C CYS A 185 -13.95 33.42 0.20
N GLY A 186 -14.21 32.15 -0.11
CA GLY A 186 -14.09 31.61 -1.47
C GLY A 186 -12.66 31.40 -1.99
N GLU A 187 -11.64 31.69 -1.18
CA GLU A 187 -10.22 31.56 -1.55
C GLU A 187 -9.87 30.11 -1.96
N ARG A 188 -9.09 29.94 -3.03
CA ARG A 188 -8.72 28.61 -3.55
C ARG A 188 -7.47 28.06 -2.87
N THR A 189 -6.63 28.93 -2.32
CA THR A 189 -5.43 28.53 -1.57
C THR A 189 -5.78 28.21 -0.13
N VAL A 190 -5.65 26.93 0.21
CA VAL A 190 -5.81 26.43 1.56
C VAL A 190 -4.58 25.59 1.89
N ARG A 191 -3.72 26.12 2.77
CA ARG A 191 -2.58 25.37 3.28
C ARG A 191 -3.04 24.24 4.21
N ARG A 192 -2.24 23.19 4.28
CA ARG A 192 -2.50 22.01 5.13
C ARG A 192 -1.40 21.89 6.16
N ASP A 193 -1.77 21.80 7.43
CA ASP A 193 -0.83 21.66 8.54
C ASP A 193 -1.32 20.66 9.59
N PHE A 194 -0.48 20.33 10.58
CA PHE A 194 -0.80 19.41 11.68
C PHE A 194 -1.35 18.06 11.18
N PHE A 195 -0.49 17.28 10.53
CA PHE A 195 -0.85 15.99 9.99
C PHE A 195 -0.74 14.89 11.05
N TYR A 196 -1.72 13.99 11.10
CA TYR A 196 -1.59 12.72 11.80
C TYR A 196 -2.33 11.62 11.05
N SER A 197 -1.78 10.42 11.05
CA SER A 197 -2.43 9.25 10.43
C SER A 197 -3.17 8.46 11.51
N GLU A 198 -4.45 8.25 11.32
CA GLU A 198 -5.23 7.30 12.10
C GLU A 198 -5.22 5.94 11.39
N THR A 199 -4.79 4.91 12.10
CA THR A 199 -4.56 3.57 11.53
C THR A 199 -5.40 2.53 12.25
N PHE A 200 -6.08 1.68 11.48
CA PHE A 200 -6.91 0.57 11.97
C PHE A 200 -6.37 -0.76 11.45
N TYR A 201 -6.30 -1.77 12.32
CA TYR A 201 -5.89 -3.13 11.97
C TYR A 201 -7.05 -4.10 12.06
N PHE A 202 -7.15 -4.98 11.08
CA PHE A 202 -8.15 -6.04 11.02
C PHE A 202 -7.47 -7.37 10.70
N LYS A 203 -7.77 -8.40 11.50
CA LYS A 203 -7.30 -9.78 11.27
C LYS A 203 -7.88 -10.46 10.03
N SER A 204 -8.92 -9.91 9.41
CA SER A 204 -9.51 -10.48 8.20
C SER A 204 -10.24 -9.45 7.35
N ILE A 205 -10.54 -9.83 6.10
CA ILE A 205 -11.35 -9.03 5.18
C ILE A 205 -12.78 -8.86 5.69
N GLU A 206 -13.34 -9.90 6.30
CA GLU A 206 -14.70 -9.92 6.80
C GLU A 206 -14.89 -8.86 7.89
N LEU A 207 -13.97 -8.81 8.86
CA LEU A 207 -14.00 -7.81 9.94
C LEU A 207 -13.84 -6.38 9.41
N PHE A 208 -12.97 -6.20 8.41
CA PHE A 208 -12.83 -4.91 7.72
C PHE A 208 -14.11 -4.52 6.97
N LYS A 209 -14.73 -5.44 6.23
CA LYS A 209 -15.97 -5.18 5.50
C LYS A 209 -17.10 -4.83 6.46
N GLU A 210 -17.25 -5.57 7.55
CA GLU A 210 -18.22 -5.30 8.59
C GLU A 210 -18.01 -3.90 9.18
N TRP A 211 -16.77 -3.50 9.48
CA TRP A 211 -16.46 -2.17 9.96
C TRP A 211 -16.74 -1.06 8.93
N TYR A 212 -16.28 -1.25 7.70
CA TYR A 212 -16.25 -0.19 6.69
C TYR A 212 -17.62 0.05 6.06
N PHE A 213 -18.42 -1.00 5.90
CA PHE A 213 -19.73 -0.95 5.26
C PHE A 213 -20.90 -0.94 6.26
N SER A 214 -20.68 -1.14 7.56
CA SER A 214 -21.76 -0.95 8.54
C SER A 214 -21.94 0.52 8.91
N ASP A 215 -23.19 0.94 9.00
CA ASP A 215 -23.56 2.29 9.47
C ASP A 215 -23.14 2.53 10.93
N PHE A 216 -22.97 1.46 11.70
CA PHE A 216 -22.65 1.52 13.13
C PHE A 216 -21.15 1.43 13.45
N LYS A 217 -20.28 1.17 12.45
CA LYS A 217 -18.83 1.00 12.59
C LYS A 217 -18.45 0.26 13.87
N HIS A 218 -18.99 -0.95 14.05
CA HIS A 218 -18.72 -1.80 15.20
C HIS A 218 -17.21 -1.88 15.49
N LYS A 219 -16.79 -2.03 16.76
CA LYS A 219 -15.36 -2.18 17.11
C LYS A 219 -14.83 -3.57 16.70
N THR A 220 -14.80 -3.85 15.41
CA THR A 220 -14.28 -5.10 14.82
C THR A 220 -12.81 -4.99 14.42
N TYR A 221 -12.18 -3.82 14.62
CA TYR A 221 -10.74 -3.65 14.51
C TYR A 221 -10.03 -4.19 15.75
N ASP A 222 -8.88 -4.83 15.54
CA ASP A 222 -8.04 -5.37 16.61
C ASP A 222 -7.20 -4.29 17.30
N LEU A 223 -6.79 -3.28 16.52
CA LEU A 223 -5.95 -2.19 17.00
C LEU A 223 -6.28 -0.91 16.25
N ARG A 224 -6.31 0.20 16.99
CA ARG A 224 -6.40 1.55 16.47
C ARG A 224 -5.31 2.41 17.13
N TYR A 225 -4.54 3.14 16.34
CA TYR A 225 -3.57 4.09 16.88
C TYR A 225 -3.37 5.29 15.94
N TYR A 226 -2.66 6.29 16.46
CA TYR A 226 -2.35 7.53 15.75
C TYR A 226 -0.85 7.65 15.52
N VAL A 227 -0.46 7.98 14.29
CA VAL A 227 0.91 8.28 13.87
C VAL A 227 1.05 9.78 13.71
N THR A 228 1.69 10.43 14.69
CA THR A 228 1.82 11.88 14.76
C THR A 228 3.05 12.41 14.03
N ASP A 229 4.04 11.55 13.77
CA ASP A 229 5.27 11.87 13.03
C ASP A 229 5.12 11.67 11.51
N ILE A 230 3.90 11.42 10.99
CA ILE A 230 3.70 11.01 9.60
C ILE A 230 4.20 12.05 8.57
N LYS A 231 4.15 13.34 8.94
CA LYS A 231 4.59 14.47 8.10
C LYS A 231 6.08 14.35 7.73
N ASP A 232 6.89 13.82 8.64
CA ASP A 232 8.35 13.73 8.48
C ASP A 232 8.72 12.81 7.32
N TYR A 233 7.87 11.82 7.01
CA TYR A 233 8.07 10.86 5.94
C TYR A 233 7.58 11.33 4.57
N PHE A 234 6.75 12.38 4.49
CA PHE A 234 6.26 12.92 3.19
C PHE A 234 7.41 13.41 2.31
N THR A 235 8.49 13.87 2.92
CA THR A 235 9.66 14.39 2.20
C THR A 235 10.59 13.29 1.71
N MET A 236 10.44 12.05 2.20
CA MET A 236 11.40 10.96 1.96
C MET A 236 11.18 10.20 0.65
N TYR A 237 10.04 10.39 -0.01
CA TYR A 237 9.70 9.75 -1.28
C TYR A 237 9.02 10.75 -2.23
N ASP A 238 8.98 10.42 -3.52
CA ASP A 238 8.35 11.30 -4.50
C ASP A 238 6.82 11.20 -4.42
N SER A 239 6.22 12.17 -3.71
CA SER A 239 4.78 12.30 -3.56
C SER A 239 4.26 13.56 -4.25
N LEU A 240 3.52 13.40 -5.34
CA LEU A 240 2.76 14.52 -5.92
C LEU A 240 1.63 15.01 -5.00
N GLN A 241 1.28 14.25 -3.96
CA GLN A 241 0.12 14.50 -3.10
C GLN A 241 0.38 15.56 -2.02
N TYR A 242 1.64 15.78 -1.62
CA TYR A 242 1.99 16.64 -0.48
C TYR A 242 2.93 17.80 -0.82
N ILE A 243 3.49 17.85 -2.03
CA ILE A 243 4.53 18.82 -2.43
C ILE A 243 3.96 20.23 -2.74
N LYS A 244 2.64 20.41 -2.88
CA LYS A 244 2.06 21.63 -3.47
C LYS A 244 1.38 22.64 -2.52
N TYR A 245 1.60 22.57 -1.21
CA TYR A 245 0.91 23.45 -0.26
C TYR A 245 1.79 24.01 0.87
N SER A 246 3.10 24.10 0.64
CA SER A 246 4.04 24.86 1.49
C SER A 246 4.21 26.27 0.94
#